data_AF-A0A0T6B9T8-F1
#
_entry.id   AF-A0A0T6B9T8-F1
#
_cell.length_a   1.000
_cell.length_b   1.000
_cell.length_c   1.000
_cell.angle_alpha   90.00
_cell.angle_beta   90.00
_cell.angle_gamma   90.00
#
_symmetry.space_group_name_H-M   'P 1'
#
loop_
_entity.id
_entity.type
_entity.pdbx_description
1 polymer ?
#
loop_
_entity_poly.entity_id
_entity_poly.type
_entity_poly.pdbx_seq_one_letter_code
_entity_poly.pdbx_strand_id
1 'polypeptide(L)'
;TGVLLLQNEVKQGTPVDEIKAKFVSICVEFKIENEVVCSGIFDVFSPDVLPILNVTKISVAQICSLCLGEVCGDVQNPLHDWEIKFPSVPKPVLKERIDYVEGAPTFKVLHLSDTHLDPNYEEGSPANCEEPLCCHPFSTPSSSEPLEPAGKWGSYGKCDMPRILIENLLEHIAEEHKVASFHSQKMFYISNVAGYRLYNMDRRSAASRCLEPDQRGKSGYFERNC
;
A
#
# COMPACT_ATOMS: atom_id res chain seq x y z
N THR A 1 -18.19 -0.45 17.70
CA THR A 1 -17.96 0.15 19.04
C THR A 1 -16.82 1.15 19.05
N GLY A 2 -15.63 0.85 18.51
CA GLY A 2 -14.48 1.79 18.49
C GLY A 2 -14.69 3.12 17.75
N VAL A 3 -15.28 3.09 16.55
CA VAL A 3 -15.57 4.32 15.77
C VAL A 3 -16.52 5.27 16.51
N LEU A 4 -17.52 4.75 17.23
CA LEU A 4 -18.44 5.57 18.02
C LEU A 4 -17.71 6.26 19.18
N LEU A 5 -16.82 5.55 19.87
CA LEU A 5 -15.99 6.12 20.94
C LEU A 5 -15.14 7.27 20.39
N LEU A 6 -14.40 7.03 19.31
CA LEU A 6 -13.55 8.03 18.69
C LEU A 6 -14.35 9.25 18.20
N GLN A 7 -15.52 9.03 17.59
CA GLN A 7 -16.39 10.11 17.13
C GLN A 7 -16.93 10.96 18.30
N ASN A 8 -17.24 10.33 19.44
CA ASN A 8 -17.70 11.05 20.63
C ASN A 8 -16.60 11.93 21.23
N GLU A 9 -15.38 11.41 21.34
CA GLU A 9 -14.22 12.17 21.83
C GLU A 9 -13.95 13.41 20.93
N VAL A 10 -13.98 13.22 19.61
CA VAL A 10 -13.82 14.32 18.64
C VAL A 10 -14.92 15.38 18.82
N LYS A 11 -16.19 14.96 18.95
CA LYS A 11 -17.33 15.89 19.13
C LYS A 11 -17.32 16.62 20.47
N GLN A 12 -16.74 16.02 21.51
CA GLN A 12 -16.57 16.65 22.83
C GLN A 12 -15.42 17.66 22.85
N GLY A 13 -14.60 17.72 21.80
CA GLY A 13 -13.42 18.59 21.75
C GLY A 13 -12.28 18.09 22.63
N THR A 14 -12.22 16.78 22.89
CA THR A 14 -11.13 16.17 23.66
C THR A 14 -9.77 16.50 23.01
N PRO A 15 -8.75 16.90 23.79
CA PRO A 15 -7.40 17.12 23.26
C PRO A 15 -6.84 15.88 22.53
N VAL A 16 -6.14 16.08 21.40
CA VAL A 16 -5.62 15.00 20.56
C VAL A 16 -4.72 14.03 21.34
N ASP A 17 -3.91 14.54 22.26
CA ASP A 17 -3.02 13.70 23.10
C ASP A 17 -3.80 12.75 24.02
N GLU A 18 -4.97 13.18 24.53
CA GLU A 18 -5.84 12.32 25.34
C GLU A 18 -6.54 11.27 24.46
N ILE A 19 -6.96 11.64 23.25
CA ILE A 19 -7.50 10.69 22.27
C ILE A 19 -6.44 9.64 21.90
N LYS A 20 -5.19 10.07 21.70
CA LYS A 20 -4.05 9.17 21.43
C LYS A 20 -3.86 8.19 22.58
N ALA A 21 -3.82 8.67 23.82
CA ALA A 21 -3.64 7.82 24.99
C ALA A 21 -4.73 6.74 25.08
N LYS A 22 -6.01 7.11 24.88
CA LYS A 22 -7.13 6.16 24.85
C LYS A 22 -7.01 5.16 23.70
N PHE A 23 -6.68 5.64 22.50
CA PHE A 23 -6.50 4.79 21.32
C PHE A 23 -5.39 3.76 21.53
N VAL A 24 -4.21 4.20 21.99
CA VAL A 24 -3.06 3.33 22.22
C VAL A 24 -3.36 2.32 23.32
N SER A 25 -3.98 2.75 24.43
CA SER A 25 -4.40 1.85 25.51
C SER A 25 -5.31 0.73 25.00
N ILE A 26 -6.35 1.07 24.23
CA ILE A 26 -7.28 0.09 23.65
C ILE A 26 -6.55 -0.83 22.68
N CYS A 27 -5.71 -0.28 21.81
CA CYS A 27 -4.97 -1.05 20.81
C CYS A 27 -4.07 -2.13 21.46
N VAL A 28 -3.34 -1.77 22.51
CA VAL A 28 -2.46 -2.68 23.24
C VAL A 28 -3.23 -3.66 24.11
N GLU A 29 -4.25 -3.22 24.85
CA GLU A 29 -5.02 -4.08 25.76
C GLU A 29 -5.80 -5.17 25.01
N PHE A 30 -6.34 -4.84 23.83
CA PHE A 30 -7.00 -5.81 22.96
C PHE A 30 -6.01 -6.65 22.12
N LYS A 31 -4.70 -6.50 22.34
CA LYS A 31 -3.63 -7.22 21.63
C LYS A 31 -3.75 -7.08 20.11
N ILE A 32 -4.11 -5.88 19.64
CA ILE A 32 -4.14 -5.59 18.21
C ILE A 32 -2.70 -5.50 17.71
N GLU A 33 -1.89 -4.65 18.32
CA GLU A 33 -0.47 -4.45 18.01
C GLU A 33 0.29 -3.96 19.26
N ASN A 34 1.61 -3.85 19.18
CA ASN A 34 2.44 -3.29 20.25
C ASN A 34 2.33 -1.75 20.35
N GLU A 35 2.79 -1.18 21.46
CA GLU A 35 2.65 0.26 21.75
C GLU A 35 3.28 1.16 20.67
N VAL A 36 4.45 0.77 20.13
CA VAL A 36 5.16 1.54 19.09
C VAL A 36 4.33 1.60 17.82
N VAL A 37 3.78 0.46 17.39
CA VAL A 37 2.93 0.36 16.19
C VAL A 37 1.62 1.11 16.41
N CYS A 38 0.92 0.89 17.53
CA CYS A 38 -0.33 1.58 17.84
C CYS A 38 -0.16 3.11 17.90
N SER A 39 0.89 3.60 18.57
CA SER A 39 1.20 5.03 18.65
C SER A 39 1.53 5.61 17.28
N GLY A 40 2.35 4.90 16.50
CA GLY A 40 2.72 5.31 15.15
C GLY A 40 1.56 5.36 14.17
N ILE A 41 0.64 4.37 14.19
CA ILE A 41 -0.60 4.41 13.42
C ILE A 41 -1.41 5.67 13.78
N PHE A 42 -1.58 5.95 15.06
CA PHE A 42 -2.33 7.14 15.46
C PHE A 42 -1.67 8.42 14.94
N ASP A 43 -0.36 8.57 15.09
CA ASP A 43 0.36 9.76 14.65
C ASP A 43 0.28 9.98 13.13
N VAL A 44 0.36 8.89 12.36
CA VAL A 44 0.30 8.96 10.90
C VAL A 44 -1.11 9.29 10.41
N PHE A 45 -2.15 8.65 10.95
CA PHE A 45 -3.50 8.74 10.39
C PHE A 45 -4.42 9.77 11.07
N SER A 46 -4.19 10.09 12.35
CA SER A 46 -5.07 11.01 13.10
C SER A 46 -5.23 12.40 12.46
N PRO A 47 -4.22 13.02 11.80
CA PRO A 47 -4.41 14.33 11.20
C PRO A 47 -5.41 14.35 10.05
N ASP A 48 -5.66 13.21 9.39
CA ASP A 48 -6.65 13.11 8.31
C ASP A 48 -7.98 12.56 8.84
N VAL A 49 -7.94 11.57 9.74
CA VAL A 49 -9.14 10.90 10.25
C VAL A 49 -9.94 11.79 11.21
N LEU A 50 -9.30 12.46 12.18
CA LEU A 50 -10.02 13.22 13.21
C LEU A 50 -10.84 14.39 12.61
N PRO A 51 -10.31 15.19 11.66
CA PRO A 51 -11.11 16.24 11.03
C PRO A 51 -12.30 15.68 10.23
N ILE A 52 -12.13 14.55 9.53
CA ILE A 52 -13.20 13.89 8.77
C ILE A 52 -14.32 13.44 9.71
N LEU A 53 -13.99 12.85 10.86
CA LEU A 53 -14.98 12.41 11.85
C LEU A 53 -15.83 13.56 12.41
N ASN A 54 -15.30 14.78 12.41
CA ASN A 54 -16.01 15.97 12.86
C ASN A 54 -17.05 16.46 11.85
N VAL A 55 -16.78 16.33 10.54
CA VAL A 55 -17.65 16.85 9.47
C VAL A 55 -18.51 15.80 8.79
N THR A 56 -18.17 14.52 8.95
CA THR A 56 -18.88 13.43 8.27
C THR A 56 -20.30 13.26 8.80
N LYS A 57 -21.23 13.02 7.87
CA LYS A 57 -22.62 12.64 8.15
C LYS A 57 -22.85 11.13 8.04
N ILE A 58 -21.80 10.38 7.73
CA ILE A 58 -21.84 8.91 7.63
C ILE A 58 -22.07 8.34 9.04
N SER A 59 -23.03 7.43 9.16
CA SER A 59 -23.34 6.80 10.45
C SER A 59 -22.24 5.80 10.85
N VAL A 60 -22.13 5.49 12.14
CA VAL A 60 -21.17 4.47 12.62
C VAL A 60 -21.40 3.12 11.96
N ALA A 61 -22.67 2.76 11.67
CA ALA A 61 -23.01 1.54 10.96
C ALA A 61 -22.50 1.56 9.51
N GLN A 62 -22.65 2.69 8.81
CA GLN A 62 -22.12 2.86 7.45
C GLN A 62 -20.58 2.84 7.43
N ILE A 63 -19.90 3.45 8.42
CA ILE A 63 -18.43 3.38 8.55
C ILE A 63 -18.01 1.91 8.79
N CYS A 64 -18.72 1.20 9.65
CA CYS A 64 -18.46 -0.22 9.93
C CYS A 64 -18.59 -1.07 8.67
N SER A 65 -19.71 -0.94 7.94
CA SER A 65 -19.97 -1.65 6.68
C SER A 65 -18.94 -1.30 5.60
N LEU A 66 -18.52 -0.03 5.51
CA LEU A 66 -17.48 0.40 4.58
C LEU A 66 -16.10 -0.20 4.90
N CYS A 67 -15.72 -0.25 6.18
CA CYS A 67 -14.37 -0.67 6.60
C CYS A 67 -14.22 -2.18 6.80
N LEU A 68 -15.28 -2.85 7.28
CA LEU A 68 -15.24 -4.26 7.69
C LEU A 68 -16.21 -5.15 6.90
N GLY A 69 -16.93 -4.57 5.94
CA GLY A 69 -17.80 -5.30 5.02
C GLY A 69 -18.84 -6.15 5.75
N GLU A 70 -18.84 -7.45 5.42
CA GLU A 70 -19.83 -8.43 5.88
C GLU A 70 -19.94 -8.53 7.41
N VAL A 71 -18.87 -8.21 8.15
CA VAL A 71 -18.87 -8.25 9.63
C VAL A 71 -19.94 -7.32 10.23
N CYS A 72 -20.25 -6.21 9.56
CA CYS A 72 -21.21 -5.22 10.03
C CYS A 72 -22.57 -5.30 9.32
N GLY A 73 -22.71 -6.20 8.34
CA GLY A 73 -23.88 -6.32 7.49
C GLY A 73 -24.03 -5.20 6.46
N ASP A 74 -25.02 -5.37 5.59
CA ASP A 74 -25.35 -4.39 4.55
C ASP A 74 -26.06 -3.18 5.15
N VAL A 75 -25.50 -1.99 4.90
CA VAL A 75 -26.11 -0.72 5.29
C VAL A 75 -26.43 0.08 4.05
N GLN A 76 -27.70 0.45 3.89
CA GLN A 76 -28.15 1.29 2.80
C GLN A 76 -27.44 2.66 2.87
N ASN A 77 -26.80 3.05 1.78
CA ASN A 77 -26.17 4.36 1.63
C ASN A 77 -26.53 4.95 0.27
N PRO A 78 -27.39 5.98 0.22
CA PRO A 78 -27.77 6.63 -1.04
C PRO A 78 -26.58 7.19 -1.85
N LEU A 79 -25.43 7.42 -1.21
CA LEU A 79 -24.20 7.84 -1.91
C LEU A 79 -23.54 6.71 -2.69
N HIS A 80 -23.90 5.45 -2.43
CA HIS A 80 -23.38 4.28 -3.16
C HIS A 80 -24.23 3.93 -4.38
N ASP A 81 -25.43 4.49 -4.49
CA ASP A 81 -26.33 4.29 -5.63
C ASP A 81 -26.12 5.42 -6.65
N TRP A 82 -25.31 5.16 -7.67
CA TRP A 82 -25.05 6.11 -8.74
C TRP A 82 -25.14 5.46 -10.11
N GLU A 83 -25.63 6.22 -11.08
CA GLU A 83 -25.81 5.76 -12.45
C GLU A 83 -24.81 6.43 -13.38
N ILE A 84 -24.17 5.63 -14.22
CA ILE A 84 -23.39 6.13 -15.36
C ILE A 84 -24.31 6.26 -16.55
N LYS A 85 -24.56 7.49 -16.99
CA LYS A 85 -25.26 7.74 -18.25
C LYS A 85 -24.33 7.44 -19.41
N PHE A 86 -24.57 6.33 -20.09
CA PHE A 86 -23.89 6.03 -21.34
C PHE A 86 -24.32 7.03 -22.44
N PRO A 87 -23.43 7.34 -23.40
CA PRO A 87 -23.81 8.15 -24.55
C PRO A 87 -24.92 7.44 -25.34
N SER A 88 -25.79 8.21 -26.00
CA SER A 88 -26.91 7.69 -26.81
C SER A 88 -26.49 6.96 -28.09
N VAL A 89 -25.19 6.69 -28.24
CA VAL A 89 -24.64 5.96 -29.38
C VAL A 89 -25.07 4.49 -29.25
N PRO A 90 -25.73 3.91 -30.27
CA PRO A 90 -26.14 2.51 -30.23
C PRO A 90 -24.94 1.59 -29.98
N LYS A 91 -25.12 0.58 -29.12
CA LYS A 91 -24.11 -0.46 -28.88
C LYS A 91 -23.78 -1.12 -30.23
N PRO A 92 -22.49 -1.16 -30.65
CA PRO A 92 -22.11 -1.83 -31.88
C PRO A 92 -22.50 -3.31 -31.86
N VAL A 93 -22.81 -3.87 -33.03
CA VAL A 93 -23.02 -5.31 -33.18
C VAL A 93 -21.76 -6.04 -32.73
N LEU A 94 -21.93 -7.03 -31.85
CA LEU A 94 -20.82 -7.87 -31.39
C LEU A 94 -20.20 -8.55 -32.61
N LYS A 95 -18.94 -8.20 -32.90
CA LYS A 95 -18.13 -8.95 -33.85
C LYS A 95 -17.54 -10.13 -33.08
N GLU A 96 -17.69 -11.33 -33.62
CA GLU A 96 -16.99 -12.50 -33.08
C GLU A 96 -15.49 -12.20 -33.05
N ARG A 97 -14.84 -12.56 -31.94
CA ARG A 97 -13.41 -12.37 -31.79
C ARG A 97 -12.75 -13.27 -32.84
N ILE A 98 -11.92 -12.70 -33.71
CA ILE A 98 -11.09 -13.50 -34.60
C ILE A 98 -10.12 -14.28 -33.70
N ASP A 99 -10.23 -15.60 -33.71
CA ASP A 99 -9.30 -16.48 -33.00
C ASP A 99 -7.88 -16.35 -33.56
N TYR A 100 -6.91 -16.93 -32.85
CA TYR A 100 -5.50 -16.91 -33.22
C TYR A 100 -5.29 -17.13 -34.73
N VAL A 101 -4.71 -16.13 -35.40
CA VAL A 101 -4.29 -16.24 -36.79
C VAL A 101 -2.84 -16.68 -36.80
N GLU A 102 -2.57 -17.85 -37.38
CA GLU A 102 -1.22 -18.38 -37.53
C GLU A 102 -0.34 -17.39 -38.31
N GLY A 103 0.81 -17.03 -37.74
CA GLY A 103 1.74 -16.05 -38.34
C GLY A 103 1.37 -14.58 -38.13
N ALA A 104 0.32 -14.26 -37.35
CA ALA A 104 0.02 -12.89 -36.99
C ALA A 104 1.17 -12.24 -36.18
N PRO A 105 1.43 -10.94 -36.36
CA PRO A 105 2.46 -10.24 -35.59
C PRO A 105 2.09 -10.24 -34.10
N THR A 106 3.05 -10.61 -33.27
CA THR A 106 2.93 -10.58 -31.81
C THR A 106 3.76 -9.44 -31.23
N PHE A 107 3.39 -8.99 -30.04
CA PHE A 107 4.17 -8.06 -29.24
C PHE A 107 4.26 -8.57 -27.80
N LYS A 108 5.29 -8.12 -27.08
CA LYS A 108 5.51 -8.49 -25.69
C LYS A 108 5.10 -7.35 -24.77
N VAL A 109 4.51 -7.71 -23.64
CA VAL A 109 4.10 -6.79 -22.59
C VAL A 109 4.78 -7.22 -21.31
N LEU A 110 5.56 -6.32 -20.72
CA LEU A 110 6.07 -6.51 -19.36
C LEU A 110 5.06 -5.94 -18.38
N HIS A 111 4.64 -6.76 -17.41
CA HIS A 111 3.73 -6.37 -16.37
C HIS A 111 4.39 -6.60 -15.02
N LEU A 112 4.64 -5.51 -14.29
CA LEU A 112 5.18 -5.52 -12.93
C LEU A 112 4.14 -4.92 -11.98
N SER A 113 3.99 -5.53 -10.82
CA SER A 113 3.08 -5.10 -9.77
C SER A 113 3.70 -5.38 -8.40
N ASP A 114 3.27 -4.63 -7.38
CA ASP A 114 3.52 -4.90 -5.96
C ASP A 114 4.99 -5.14 -5.61
N THR A 115 5.88 -4.28 -6.13
CA THR A 115 7.32 -4.41 -5.89
C THR A 115 7.73 -4.15 -4.46
N HIS A 116 6.94 -3.40 -3.67
CA HIS A 116 7.17 -3.17 -2.24
C HIS A 116 8.63 -3.02 -1.84
N LEU A 117 9.27 -1.97 -2.34
CA LEU A 117 10.65 -1.68 -1.97
C LEU A 117 10.70 -1.26 -0.51
N ASP A 118 11.54 -1.95 0.24
CA ASP A 118 11.87 -1.62 1.61
C ASP A 118 13.30 -1.11 1.73
N PRO A 119 13.48 0.22 1.89
CA PRO A 119 14.81 0.79 2.07
C PRO A 119 15.49 0.40 3.38
N ASN A 120 14.73 -0.09 4.37
CA ASN A 120 15.25 -0.45 5.69
C ASN A 120 15.46 -1.97 5.85
N TYR A 121 15.24 -2.75 4.79
CA TYR A 121 15.51 -4.18 4.82
C TYR A 121 16.99 -4.42 5.14
N GLU A 122 17.25 -5.24 6.15
CA GLU A 122 18.61 -5.60 6.57
C GLU A 122 18.77 -7.12 6.65
N GLU A 123 19.72 -7.66 5.90
CA GLU A 123 20.08 -9.08 5.96
C GLU A 123 20.50 -9.47 7.39
N GLY A 124 20.02 -10.62 7.86
CA GLY A 124 20.29 -11.14 9.20
C GLY A 124 19.39 -10.62 10.31
N SER A 125 18.60 -9.57 10.06
CA SER A 125 17.61 -9.06 11.03
C SER A 125 16.44 -10.04 11.23
N PRO A 126 15.62 -9.91 12.30
CA PRO A 126 14.52 -10.83 12.54
C PRO A 126 13.44 -10.80 11.44
N ALA A 127 13.22 -11.93 10.78
CA ALA A 127 12.16 -12.12 9.78
C ALA A 127 10.82 -12.59 10.38
N ASN A 128 10.87 -13.17 11.58
CA ASN A 128 9.72 -13.64 12.36
C ASN A 128 9.44 -12.72 13.55
N CYS A 129 9.17 -11.45 13.26
CA CYS A 129 8.93 -10.45 14.29
C CYS A 129 7.46 -10.37 14.75
N GLU A 130 7.22 -9.71 15.88
CA GLU A 130 5.88 -9.46 16.40
C GLU A 130 5.17 -8.31 15.67
N GLU A 131 5.93 -7.39 15.06
CA GLU A 131 5.39 -6.29 14.25
C GLU A 131 4.74 -6.78 12.93
N PRO A 132 3.90 -5.93 12.28
CA PRO A 132 3.30 -6.27 10.99
C PRO A 132 4.29 -6.28 9.82
N LEU A 133 5.45 -5.62 9.95
CA LEU A 133 6.55 -5.67 9.00
C LEU A 133 7.88 -5.91 9.73
N CYS A 134 8.61 -6.92 9.26
CA CYS A 134 9.85 -7.45 9.81
C CYS A 134 11.04 -7.14 8.89
N CYS A 135 12.16 -7.84 9.12
CA CYS A 135 13.40 -7.69 8.36
C CYS A 135 14.07 -6.31 8.48
N HIS A 136 13.81 -5.58 9.58
CA HIS A 136 14.50 -4.34 9.92
C HIS A 136 15.43 -4.55 11.12
N PRO A 137 16.49 -3.74 11.27
CA PRO A 137 17.38 -3.83 12.44
C PRO A 137 16.68 -3.59 13.79
N PHE A 138 15.52 -2.94 13.78
CA PHE A 138 14.69 -2.68 14.97
C PHE A 138 13.47 -3.60 15.07
N SER A 139 13.36 -4.65 14.24
CA SER A 139 12.31 -5.66 14.37
C SER A 139 12.51 -6.48 15.64
N THR A 140 11.42 -6.72 16.38
CA THR A 140 11.47 -7.47 17.63
C THR A 140 11.27 -8.96 17.32
N PRO A 141 12.23 -9.85 17.61
CA PRO A 141 12.08 -11.27 17.32
C PRO A 141 10.91 -11.88 18.10
N SER A 142 10.27 -12.89 17.50
CA SER A 142 9.19 -13.64 18.15
C SER A 142 9.61 -14.15 19.53
N SER A 143 8.73 -13.94 20.50
CA SER A 143 8.90 -14.49 21.86
C SER A 143 8.58 -15.99 21.95
N SER A 144 7.85 -16.55 20.96
CA SER A 144 7.40 -17.95 20.97
C SER A 144 8.15 -18.87 20.01
N GLU A 145 8.94 -18.32 19.09
CA GLU A 145 9.64 -19.08 18.05
C GLU A 145 11.13 -18.76 18.00
N PRO A 146 11.99 -19.71 17.54
CA PRO A 146 13.41 -19.42 17.32
C PRO A 146 13.60 -18.26 16.34
N LEU A 147 14.63 -17.44 16.53
CA LEU A 147 14.96 -16.36 15.61
C LEU A 147 15.18 -16.89 14.18
N GLU A 148 14.45 -16.33 13.23
CA GLU A 148 14.65 -16.55 11.80
C GLU A 148 15.34 -15.33 11.19
N PRO A 149 16.59 -15.46 10.71
CA PRO A 149 17.31 -14.34 10.12
C PRO A 149 16.79 -14.01 8.72
N ALA A 150 16.72 -12.72 8.41
CA ALA A 150 16.36 -12.19 7.11
C ALA A 150 17.40 -12.61 6.04
N GLY A 151 16.94 -13.18 4.93
CA GLY A 151 17.81 -13.60 3.83
C GLY A 151 18.31 -12.42 3.02
N LYS A 152 19.45 -12.59 2.33
CA LYS A 152 20.01 -11.55 1.44
C LYS A 152 19.01 -11.06 0.39
N TRP A 153 18.32 -11.98 -0.26
CA TRP A 153 17.42 -11.70 -1.39
C TRP A 153 15.95 -11.56 -0.99
N GLY A 154 15.67 -11.47 0.32
CA GLY A 154 14.31 -11.53 0.87
C GLY A 154 14.14 -12.72 1.81
N SER A 155 13.00 -12.73 2.49
CA SER A 155 12.59 -13.78 3.42
C SER A 155 11.10 -14.10 3.26
N TYR A 156 10.71 -15.32 3.61
CA TYR A 156 9.31 -15.77 3.58
C TYR A 156 8.46 -15.26 4.76
N GLY A 157 9.07 -14.55 5.71
CA GLY A 157 8.37 -13.90 6.81
C GLY A 157 7.56 -12.68 6.38
N LYS A 158 7.09 -11.89 7.35
CA LYS A 158 6.35 -10.64 7.11
C LYS A 158 7.31 -9.53 6.64
N CYS A 159 7.93 -9.68 5.48
CA CYS A 159 8.96 -8.77 4.98
C CYS A 159 8.66 -8.29 3.57
N ASP A 160 9.10 -7.07 3.28
CA ASP A 160 9.07 -6.47 1.94
C ASP A 160 10.39 -6.69 1.20
N MET A 161 10.48 -6.24 -0.06
CA MET A 161 11.59 -6.57 -0.93
C MET A 161 12.83 -5.71 -0.64
N PRO A 162 14.02 -6.34 -0.46
CA PRO A 162 15.26 -5.58 -0.40
C PRO A 162 15.57 -4.96 -1.76
N ARG A 163 16.25 -3.80 -1.74
CA ARG A 163 16.69 -3.10 -2.95
C ARG A 163 17.44 -4.00 -3.93
N ILE A 164 18.31 -4.87 -3.42
CA ILE A 164 19.14 -5.73 -4.27
C ILE A 164 18.29 -6.68 -5.12
N LEU A 165 17.15 -7.17 -4.61
CA LEU A 165 16.26 -8.06 -5.35
C LEU A 165 15.62 -7.32 -6.52
N ILE A 166 15.17 -6.09 -6.28
CA ILE A 166 14.56 -5.24 -7.32
C ILE A 166 15.59 -4.86 -8.39
N GLU A 167 16.80 -4.47 -7.99
CA GLU A 167 17.88 -4.16 -8.92
C GLU A 167 18.21 -5.39 -9.80
N ASN A 168 18.37 -6.57 -9.19
CA ASN A 168 18.67 -7.79 -9.92
C ASN A 168 17.53 -8.24 -10.84
N LEU A 169 16.27 -8.08 -10.41
CA LEU A 169 15.09 -8.33 -11.25
C LEU A 169 15.13 -7.45 -12.51
N LEU A 170 15.39 -6.16 -12.36
CA LEU A 170 15.42 -5.22 -13.47
C LEU A 170 16.61 -5.46 -14.40
N GLU A 171 17.79 -5.80 -13.86
CA GLU A 171 18.96 -6.21 -14.65
C GLU A 171 18.66 -7.46 -15.48
N HIS A 172 18.09 -8.50 -14.86
CA HIS A 172 17.72 -9.73 -15.54
C HIS A 172 16.71 -9.49 -16.67
N ILE A 173 15.69 -8.66 -16.43
CA ILE A 173 14.72 -8.26 -17.45
C ILE A 173 15.44 -7.57 -18.62
N ALA A 174 16.38 -6.67 -18.35
CA ALA A 174 17.10 -5.94 -19.40
C ALA A 174 18.04 -6.84 -20.22
N GLU A 175 18.62 -7.88 -19.61
CA GLU A 175 19.52 -8.84 -20.26
C GLU A 175 18.77 -9.87 -21.11
N GLU A 176 17.78 -10.54 -20.52
CA GLU A 176 17.06 -11.66 -21.16
C GLU A 176 15.99 -11.20 -22.14
N HIS A 177 15.36 -10.08 -21.82
CA HIS A 177 14.40 -9.47 -22.71
C HIS A 177 15.09 -8.29 -23.34
N LYS A 178 15.45 -8.40 -24.62
CA LYS A 178 15.91 -7.25 -25.42
C LYS A 178 14.79 -6.21 -25.48
N VAL A 179 14.65 -5.41 -24.43
CA VAL A 179 13.79 -4.22 -24.34
C VAL A 179 14.45 -3.07 -25.10
N ALA A 180 15.28 -3.40 -26.11
CA ALA A 180 16.24 -2.52 -26.74
C ALA A 180 15.63 -1.56 -27.76
N SER A 181 14.31 -1.56 -27.96
CA SER A 181 13.66 -0.59 -28.84
C SER A 181 12.19 -0.42 -28.48
N PHE A 182 11.85 0.74 -27.94
CA PHE A 182 10.50 1.27 -27.70
C PHE A 182 9.69 1.50 -29.00
N HIS A 183 9.81 0.62 -30.00
CA HIS A 183 9.00 0.74 -31.23
C HIS A 183 7.70 -0.07 -31.15
N SER A 184 7.56 -1.02 -30.22
CA SER A 184 6.34 -1.84 -30.08
C SER A 184 6.12 -2.54 -28.72
N GLN A 185 6.99 -2.36 -27.72
CA GLN A 185 6.83 -2.98 -26.39
C GLN A 185 6.20 -1.99 -25.41
N LYS A 186 5.12 -2.41 -24.73
CA LYS A 186 4.45 -1.64 -23.68
C LYS A 186 4.84 -2.20 -22.31
N MET A 187 5.21 -1.32 -21.39
CA MET A 187 5.37 -1.65 -19.97
C MET A 187 4.11 -1.19 -19.24
N PHE A 188 3.52 -2.06 -18.43
CA PHE A 188 2.52 -1.69 -17.44
C PHE A 188 3.11 -1.85 -16.06
N TYR A 189 3.10 -0.77 -15.29
CA TYR A 189 3.47 -0.77 -13.89
C TYR A 189 2.21 -0.46 -13.08
N ILE A 190 1.76 -1.43 -12.29
CA ILE A 190 0.61 -1.27 -11.40
C ILE A 190 1.18 -1.12 -9.98
N SER A 191 1.10 0.10 -9.45
CA SER A 191 1.97 0.53 -8.37
C SER A 191 1.49 0.10 -6.99
N ASN A 192 2.38 -0.58 -6.26
CA ASN A 192 2.45 -0.56 -4.80
C ASN A 192 3.94 -0.61 -4.43
N VAL A 193 4.55 0.59 -4.39
CA VAL A 193 6.02 0.74 -4.39
C VAL A 193 6.57 0.80 -2.98
N ALA A 194 5.82 1.37 -2.04
CA ALA A 194 6.25 1.56 -0.66
C ALA A 194 6.02 0.28 0.14
N GLY A 195 7.00 -0.08 0.97
CA GLY A 195 6.81 -1.13 1.96
C GLY A 195 5.71 -0.80 2.99
N TYR A 196 5.16 -1.83 3.63
CA TYR A 196 4.04 -1.79 4.56
C TYR A 196 4.37 -1.21 5.95
N ARG A 197 5.40 -0.36 6.07
CA ARG A 197 5.73 0.34 7.32
C ARG A 197 4.82 1.54 7.58
N LEU A 198 3.50 1.32 7.53
CA LEU A 198 2.48 2.37 7.55
C LEU A 198 2.47 3.21 8.84
N TYR A 199 2.93 2.63 9.95
CA TYR A 199 2.95 3.25 11.28
C TYR A 199 4.16 4.19 11.52
N ASN A 200 5.10 4.28 10.58
CA ASN A 200 6.23 5.21 10.66
C ASN A 200 6.63 5.71 9.26
N MET A 201 5.64 6.14 8.49
CA MET A 201 5.89 6.81 7.21
C MET A 201 5.97 8.31 7.42
N ASP A 202 7.12 8.89 7.05
CA ASP A 202 7.21 10.34 6.88
C ASP A 202 6.37 10.75 5.65
N ARG A 203 5.38 11.61 5.89
CA ARG A 203 4.50 12.19 4.86
C ARG A 203 5.29 12.87 3.75
N ARG A 204 6.45 13.46 4.06
CA ARG A 204 7.34 14.02 3.04
C ARG A 204 8.01 12.90 2.28
N SER A 205 8.67 11.94 2.92
CA SER A 205 9.30 10.79 2.25
C SER A 205 8.38 9.93 1.37
N ALA A 206 7.06 9.92 1.62
CA ALA A 206 6.06 9.31 0.75
C ALA A 206 5.81 10.13 -0.55
N ALA A 207 5.92 11.46 -0.49
CA ALA A 207 5.77 12.36 -1.64
C ALA A 207 7.11 12.74 -2.32
N SER A 208 8.21 12.77 -1.56
CA SER A 208 9.53 13.29 -1.94
C SER A 208 10.37 12.30 -2.74
N ARG A 209 10.03 11.01 -2.78
CA ARG A 209 10.75 10.03 -3.62
C ARG A 209 10.53 10.23 -5.12
N CYS A 210 9.68 11.18 -5.51
CA CYS A 210 9.55 11.65 -6.89
C CYS A 210 10.53 12.79 -7.24
N LEU A 211 11.34 13.29 -6.28
CA LEU A 211 12.06 14.57 -6.40
C LEU A 211 13.58 14.51 -6.16
N GLU A 212 14.24 13.34 -6.13
CA GLU A 212 15.71 13.35 -6.13
C GLU A 212 16.27 13.61 -7.55
N PRO A 213 17.11 14.65 -7.73
CA PRO A 213 17.73 14.93 -9.01
C PRO A 213 18.82 13.89 -9.31
N ASP A 214 18.78 13.35 -10.54
CA ASP A 214 19.79 12.46 -11.06
C ASP A 214 21.16 13.16 -11.12
N GLN A 215 22.10 12.69 -10.30
CA GLN A 215 23.50 13.10 -10.32
C GLN A 215 24.31 12.40 -11.44
N ARG A 216 23.69 11.56 -12.27
CA ARG A 216 24.35 10.91 -13.41
C ARG A 216 23.86 11.56 -14.70
N GLY A 217 24.58 12.58 -15.14
CA GLY A 217 24.39 13.20 -16.45
C GLY A 217 24.36 12.18 -17.60
N LYS A 218 23.16 11.71 -17.96
CA LYS A 218 22.86 11.06 -19.23
C LYS A 218 21.51 11.56 -19.74
N SER A 219 21.60 12.28 -20.84
CA SER A 219 20.49 12.76 -21.67
C SER A 219 19.52 11.62 -22.01
N GLY A 220 18.33 11.67 -21.42
CA GLY A 220 17.18 10.87 -21.80
C GLY A 220 15.92 11.50 -21.25
N TYR A 221 15.04 11.99 -22.13
CA TYR A 221 13.75 12.58 -21.77
C TYR A 221 12.84 11.51 -21.15
N PHE A 222 12.84 11.40 -19.82
CA PHE A 222 11.72 10.87 -19.07
C PHE A 222 10.77 12.05 -18.79
N GLU A 223 9.68 12.16 -19.54
CA GLU A 223 8.50 12.87 -19.04
C GLU A 223 7.94 12.04 -17.89
N ARG A 224 8.32 12.44 -16.67
CA ARG A 224 7.78 11.92 -15.42
C ARG A 224 6.37 12.47 -15.25
N ASN A 225 5.36 11.62 -15.43
CA ASN A 225 4.11 11.77 -14.70
C ASN A 225 4.19 10.81 -13.50
N CYS A 226 4.15 11.43 -12.31
CA CYS A 226 4.45 10.92 -10.97
C CYS A 226 5.95 10.92 -10.63
#